data_AF-A0AAJ6TF28-F1
#
_entry.id   AF-A0AAJ6TF28-F1
#
_cell.length_a   1.000
_cell.length_b   1.000
_cell.length_c   1.000
_cell.angle_alpha   90.00
_cell.angle_beta   90.00
_cell.angle_gamma   90.00
#
_symmetry.space_group_name_H-M   'P 1'
#
loop_
_entity.id
_entity.type
_entity.pdbx_description
1 polymer ?
#
loop_
_entity_poly.entity_id
_entity_poly.type
_entity_poly.pdbx_seq_one_letter_code
_entity_poly.pdbx_strand_id
1 'polypeptide(L)'
;MGNCLSSKQSAISSKVVSKKQKVLPIDASFKFPAPLPSWPPGGGFGSGIIDLGDGLQVCQISSFNKVWATHEGGPDDLGASFFEPSQLPQGFSMLGCYSQPNNRPLYGWVLAGRDETGSALKQPIDYTLVWSSESLQIKQDGVGYIWLPTPPDGYKALGHVVTNSPQKPPLGKVRCVRSDLTDQCEFDSWVWGLGKESDLNGFNVFSLFPSNRGTQAMGVCVGTFVAQKTTTAPVSLSCLKNAVSNLSCMPNLDQIKAIFQAYSPWIYFHPDEEYLPSSVEWYFVNGALLYERGEESKPVPIESNGSNLPQGGSNDGAYWLDLPVEEGAKDRVKKGDLQDSRVYLHIKPMFGATFTDIAVWVFYPFNGPSKAKVEFINIPLGKIGEHVGDWEHLTLRISNFNGELLSIYFSEHSGGIWVNSSELEFQNGNKAVTYSSLHGHAMYAKPGLVLQGSGNIGIRNDTAKSKKFIDTGTNSLVVAAEYLGMAITEPPWLNYFRKWGPKLTYDIAEEIKKVEKLLPGKLKSAFDKFVRSLPNEVLGEEGPTGPKLKRNWTGDEV
;
A
#
# COMPACT_ATOMS: atom_id res chain seq x y z
N MET A 1 13.62 -21.89 -90.33
CA MET A 1 14.39 -21.73 -89.08
C MET A 1 14.12 -20.34 -88.53
N GLY A 2 13.82 -20.24 -87.24
CA GLY A 2 14.02 -19.04 -86.42
C GLY A 2 12.98 -17.92 -86.54
N ASN A 3 12.12 -17.80 -85.51
CA ASN A 3 11.55 -16.51 -85.08
C ASN A 3 11.62 -16.47 -83.55
N CYS A 4 12.39 -15.52 -83.00
CA CYS A 4 12.50 -15.27 -81.56
C CYS A 4 11.81 -13.96 -81.20
N LEU A 5 10.89 -14.03 -80.24
CA LEU A 5 10.34 -12.91 -79.48
C LEU A 5 10.81 -13.08 -78.02
N SER A 6 11.50 -12.08 -77.47
CA SER A 6 11.86 -12.04 -76.04
C SER A 6 10.81 -11.26 -75.25
N SER A 7 10.15 -11.92 -74.29
CA SER A 7 9.21 -11.29 -73.35
C SER A 7 9.90 -10.95 -72.01
N LYS A 8 9.37 -9.91 -71.37
CA LYS A 8 9.80 -9.35 -70.09
C LYS A 8 9.38 -10.24 -68.91
N GLN A 9 10.23 -10.37 -67.90
CA GLN A 9 9.82 -10.73 -66.54
C GLN A 9 10.27 -9.63 -65.57
N SER A 10 9.29 -9.04 -64.89
CA SER A 10 9.45 -8.07 -63.80
C SER A 10 9.60 -8.81 -62.48
N ALA A 11 10.73 -8.63 -61.78
CA ALA A 11 10.91 -9.07 -60.42
C ALA A 11 10.20 -8.12 -59.45
N ILE A 12 9.24 -8.63 -58.68
CA ILE A 12 8.60 -7.90 -57.57
C ILE A 12 9.36 -8.28 -56.28
N SER A 13 10.09 -7.30 -55.74
CA SER A 13 10.76 -7.36 -54.43
C SER A 13 9.73 -7.24 -53.31
N SER A 14 9.52 -8.29 -52.52
CA SER A 14 8.74 -8.27 -51.28
C SER A 14 9.52 -7.55 -50.17
N LYS A 15 9.14 -6.30 -49.88
CA LYS A 15 9.55 -5.61 -48.64
C LYS A 15 8.74 -6.16 -47.47
N VAL A 16 9.34 -7.01 -46.66
CA VAL A 16 8.84 -7.35 -45.31
C VAL A 16 9.07 -6.11 -44.43
N VAL A 17 7.99 -5.37 -44.15
CA VAL A 17 8.01 -4.29 -43.17
C VAL A 17 7.89 -4.92 -41.79
N SER A 18 9.01 -5.07 -41.07
CA SER A 18 8.97 -5.39 -39.64
C SER A 18 8.31 -4.22 -38.91
N LYS A 19 7.06 -4.36 -38.47
CA LYS A 19 6.44 -3.41 -37.54
C LYS A 19 7.29 -3.39 -36.27
N LYS A 20 7.93 -2.26 -35.96
CA LYS A 20 8.59 -2.06 -34.67
C LYS A 20 7.52 -2.14 -33.57
N GLN A 21 7.59 -3.19 -32.75
CA GLN A 21 6.74 -3.34 -31.58
C GLN A 21 7.00 -2.18 -30.62
N LYS A 22 5.95 -1.51 -30.14
CA LYS A 22 6.08 -0.44 -29.15
C LYS A 22 6.57 -1.07 -27.86
N VAL A 23 7.73 -0.64 -27.36
CA VAL A 23 8.27 -1.10 -26.07
C VAL A 23 7.34 -0.60 -24.97
N LEU A 24 6.80 -1.50 -24.17
CA LEU A 24 5.93 -1.19 -23.03
C LEU A 24 6.74 -1.25 -21.73
N PRO A 25 6.33 -0.55 -20.66
CA PRO A 25 6.99 -0.63 -19.36
C PRO A 25 7.22 -2.07 -18.88
N ILE A 26 6.24 -2.96 -19.08
CA ILE A 26 6.30 -4.40 -18.72
C ILE A 26 7.47 -5.18 -19.33
N ASP A 27 8.00 -4.72 -20.47
CA ASP A 27 9.09 -5.41 -21.17
C ASP A 27 10.43 -5.25 -20.43
N ALA A 28 10.48 -4.36 -19.42
CA ALA A 28 11.59 -4.25 -18.48
C ALA A 28 11.22 -4.86 -17.12
N SER A 29 12.15 -5.62 -16.52
CA SER A 29 12.06 -6.01 -15.11
C SER A 29 12.55 -4.89 -14.21
N PHE A 30 11.78 -4.59 -13.16
CA PHE A 30 12.23 -3.63 -12.15
C PHE A 30 13.49 -4.14 -11.44
N LYS A 31 14.38 -3.20 -11.12
CA LYS A 31 15.54 -3.43 -10.27
C LYS A 31 15.65 -2.27 -9.31
N PHE A 32 15.95 -2.59 -8.05
CA PHE A 32 16.28 -1.58 -7.06
C PHE A 32 17.51 -0.76 -7.47
N PRO A 33 17.58 0.53 -7.10
CA PRO A 33 18.75 1.37 -7.38
C PRO A 33 20.06 0.85 -6.77
N ALA A 34 19.97 0.17 -5.62
CA ALA A 34 21.09 -0.49 -4.96
C ALA A 34 20.80 -1.99 -4.75
N PRO A 35 21.84 -2.84 -4.72
CA PRO A 35 21.68 -4.24 -4.34
C PRO A 35 21.05 -4.39 -2.95
N LEU A 36 20.30 -5.45 -2.75
CA LEU A 36 19.78 -5.81 -1.43
C LEU A 36 20.95 -6.11 -0.48
N PRO A 37 20.93 -5.58 0.76
CA PRO A 37 21.95 -5.92 1.73
C PRO A 37 21.82 -7.39 2.18
N SER A 38 22.91 -7.95 2.68
CA SER A 38 22.82 -9.22 3.42
C SER A 38 22.14 -8.98 4.76
N TRP A 39 21.08 -9.73 5.04
CA TRP A 39 20.36 -9.62 6.30
C TRP A 39 21.20 -10.21 7.45
N PRO A 40 21.19 -9.59 8.64
CA PRO A 40 21.75 -10.19 9.84
C PRO A 40 21.19 -11.59 10.08
N PRO A 41 21.98 -12.49 10.69
CA PRO A 41 21.53 -13.84 11.00
C PRO A 41 20.32 -13.79 11.96
N GLY A 42 19.43 -14.77 11.84
CA GLY A 42 18.20 -14.83 12.62
C GLY A 42 17.46 -16.14 12.42
N GLY A 43 16.14 -16.11 12.63
CA GLY A 43 15.24 -17.24 12.38
C GLY A 43 15.02 -17.51 10.89
N GLY A 44 13.76 -17.68 10.50
CA GLY A 44 13.37 -18.01 9.12
C GLY A 44 13.31 -16.81 8.15
N PHE A 45 13.43 -15.57 8.64
CA PHE A 45 13.38 -14.37 7.79
C PHE A 45 14.49 -14.40 6.73
N GLY A 46 14.13 -14.16 5.47
CA GLY A 46 15.09 -14.10 4.37
C GLY A 46 15.65 -15.46 3.93
N SER A 47 15.12 -16.57 4.43
CA SER A 47 15.61 -17.92 4.13
C SER A 47 15.15 -18.45 2.75
N GLY A 48 14.22 -17.77 2.10
CA GLY A 48 13.64 -18.14 0.81
C GLY A 48 12.50 -19.17 0.88
N ILE A 49 12.34 -19.90 1.99
CA ILE A 49 11.31 -20.92 2.18
C ILE A 49 10.60 -20.69 3.52
N ILE A 50 9.27 -20.69 3.50
CA ILE A 50 8.44 -20.57 4.71
C ILE A 50 7.59 -21.83 4.85
N ASP A 51 7.53 -22.39 6.05
CA ASP A 51 6.67 -23.52 6.42
C ASP A 51 5.33 -23.00 6.96
N LEU A 52 4.24 -23.34 6.27
CA LEU A 52 2.88 -22.94 6.63
C LEU A 52 2.16 -23.97 7.51
N GLY A 53 2.83 -25.08 7.88
CA GLY A 53 2.26 -26.15 8.68
C GLY A 53 1.79 -27.35 7.86
N ASP A 54 1.61 -28.48 8.56
CA ASP A 54 1.14 -29.76 8.02
C ASP A 54 1.85 -30.22 6.74
N GLY A 55 3.15 -29.93 6.65
CA GLY A 55 4.01 -30.34 5.55
C GLY A 55 3.92 -29.48 4.29
N LEU A 56 3.24 -28.33 4.33
CA LEU A 56 3.22 -27.38 3.22
C LEU A 56 4.30 -26.32 3.38
N GLN A 57 5.32 -26.38 2.54
CA GLN A 57 6.33 -25.34 2.42
C GLN A 57 6.10 -24.50 1.17
N VAL A 58 6.39 -23.21 1.25
CA VAL A 58 6.25 -22.28 0.14
C VAL A 58 7.52 -21.50 -0.11
N CYS A 59 7.75 -21.11 -1.36
CA CYS A 59 8.80 -20.16 -1.73
C CYS A 59 8.24 -19.13 -2.71
N GLN A 60 8.79 -17.92 -2.65
CA GLN A 60 8.42 -16.82 -3.54
C GLN A 60 9.22 -16.89 -4.83
N ILE A 61 8.52 -16.87 -5.97
CA ILE A 61 9.10 -16.89 -7.32
C ILE A 61 8.80 -15.57 -8.01
N SER A 62 9.85 -14.86 -8.42
CA SER A 62 9.78 -13.60 -9.18
C SER A 62 10.33 -13.72 -10.62
N SER A 63 10.72 -14.93 -11.03
CA SER A 63 11.16 -15.25 -12.39
C SER A 63 10.02 -15.83 -13.22
N PHE A 64 9.80 -15.29 -14.43
CA PHE A 64 8.61 -15.59 -15.22
C PHE A 64 8.89 -15.88 -16.69
N ASN A 65 8.10 -16.78 -17.28
CA ASN A 65 7.95 -16.92 -18.72
C ASN A 65 6.64 -16.25 -19.15
N LYS A 66 6.70 -15.34 -20.12
CA LYS A 66 5.49 -14.71 -20.70
C LYS A 66 4.74 -15.74 -21.54
N VAL A 67 3.46 -15.94 -21.25
CA VAL A 67 2.60 -16.91 -21.94
C VAL A 67 1.70 -16.21 -22.96
N TRP A 68 1.07 -15.12 -22.56
CA TRP A 68 0.15 -14.34 -23.39
C TRP A 68 0.18 -12.86 -22.96
N ALA A 69 -0.06 -11.96 -23.91
CA ALA A 69 -0.23 -10.54 -23.63
C ALA A 69 -1.29 -9.94 -24.55
N THR A 70 -2.06 -9.02 -24.00
CA THR A 70 -2.91 -8.07 -24.73
C THR A 70 -2.30 -6.68 -24.63
N HIS A 71 -2.46 -5.86 -25.67
CA HIS A 71 -1.83 -4.54 -25.83
C HIS A 71 -2.87 -3.41 -25.91
N GLU A 72 -4.08 -3.69 -25.43
CA GLU A 72 -5.18 -2.73 -25.26
C GLU A 72 -6.14 -3.19 -24.15
N GLY A 73 -6.99 -2.27 -23.69
CA GLY A 73 -7.80 -2.43 -22.48
C GLY A 73 -6.96 -2.33 -21.20
N GLY A 74 -7.61 -2.43 -20.04
CA GLY A 74 -6.97 -2.29 -18.74
C GLY A 74 -6.52 -0.85 -18.43
N PRO A 75 -5.76 -0.67 -17.33
CA PRO A 75 -5.17 0.61 -16.96
C PRO A 75 -4.36 1.23 -18.10
N ASP A 76 -4.55 2.53 -18.33
CA ASP A 76 -3.91 3.32 -19.40
C ASP A 76 -4.13 2.81 -20.83
N ASP A 77 -5.03 1.85 -21.04
CA ASP A 77 -5.29 1.20 -22.34
C ASP A 77 -4.02 0.54 -22.93
N LEU A 78 -3.15 0.03 -22.07
CA LEU A 78 -1.89 -0.63 -22.45
C LEU A 78 -1.96 -2.17 -22.41
N GLY A 79 -3.09 -2.72 -21.98
CA GLY A 79 -3.32 -4.15 -21.82
C GLY A 79 -2.63 -4.75 -20.60
N ALA A 80 -2.50 -6.07 -20.59
CA ALA A 80 -1.90 -6.84 -19.51
C ALA A 80 -1.12 -8.03 -20.06
N SER A 81 -0.15 -8.49 -19.28
CA SER A 81 0.68 -9.64 -19.61
C SER A 81 0.49 -10.74 -18.57
N PHE A 82 0.45 -11.99 -19.05
CA PHE A 82 0.18 -13.19 -18.27
C PHE A 82 1.37 -14.12 -18.34
N PHE A 83 1.75 -14.63 -17.18
CA PHE A 83 3.00 -15.32 -16.98
C PHE A 83 2.83 -16.61 -16.21
N GLU A 84 3.68 -17.58 -16.50
CA GLU A 84 3.90 -18.73 -15.62
C GLU A 84 5.24 -18.56 -14.88
N PRO A 85 5.33 -19.02 -13.61
CA PRO A 85 6.61 -19.04 -12.92
C PRO A 85 7.61 -19.92 -13.67
N SER A 86 8.85 -19.46 -13.72
CA SER A 86 9.97 -20.17 -14.32
C SER A 86 11.00 -20.53 -13.25
N GLN A 87 11.82 -21.55 -13.51
CA GLN A 87 12.90 -21.97 -12.61
C GLN A 87 12.44 -22.38 -11.19
N LEU A 88 11.36 -23.17 -11.11
CA LEU A 88 10.89 -23.69 -9.82
C LEU A 88 11.99 -24.52 -9.12
N PRO A 89 12.26 -24.28 -7.83
CA PRO A 89 13.20 -25.09 -7.06
C PRO A 89 12.77 -26.57 -7.01
N GLN A 90 13.72 -27.47 -6.78
CA GLN A 90 13.44 -28.90 -6.75
C GLN A 90 12.36 -29.25 -5.70
N GLY A 91 11.36 -30.01 -6.14
CA GLY A 91 10.22 -30.43 -5.32
C GLY A 91 9.08 -29.40 -5.21
N PHE A 92 9.29 -28.16 -5.65
CA PHE A 92 8.24 -27.15 -5.67
C PHE A 92 7.39 -27.24 -6.94
N SER A 93 6.10 -26.95 -6.77
CA SER A 93 5.08 -26.97 -7.81
C SER A 93 4.39 -25.61 -7.91
N MET A 94 4.02 -25.24 -9.14
CA MET A 94 3.23 -24.05 -9.42
C MET A 94 1.83 -24.15 -8.77
N LEU A 95 1.37 -23.04 -8.18
CA LEU A 95 0.02 -22.92 -7.60
C LEU A 95 -0.94 -22.06 -8.45
N GLY A 96 -0.41 -21.32 -9.42
CA GLY A 96 -1.17 -20.53 -10.39
C GLY A 96 -0.27 -19.61 -11.22
N CYS A 97 -0.85 -19.01 -12.26
CA CYS A 97 -0.19 -18.00 -13.10
C CYS A 97 -0.20 -16.62 -12.43
N TYR A 98 0.71 -15.77 -12.89
CA TYR A 98 0.79 -14.36 -12.55
C TYR A 98 0.22 -13.50 -13.68
N SER A 99 -0.32 -12.32 -13.34
CA SER A 99 -0.69 -11.30 -14.33
C SER A 99 -0.48 -9.91 -13.75
N GLN A 100 -0.11 -8.95 -14.61
CA GLN A 100 -0.08 -7.54 -14.25
C GLN A 100 -0.41 -6.64 -15.46
N PRO A 101 -0.87 -5.40 -15.20
CA PRO A 101 -1.02 -4.39 -16.24
C PRO A 101 0.32 -4.09 -16.93
N ASN A 102 0.26 -3.72 -18.21
CA ASN A 102 1.46 -3.42 -18.99
C ASN A 102 2.02 -2.00 -18.74
N ASN A 103 1.31 -1.18 -17.97
CA ASN A 103 1.65 0.23 -17.71
C ASN A 103 2.79 0.43 -16.70
N ARG A 104 3.33 -0.65 -16.13
CA ARG A 104 4.46 -0.63 -15.20
C ARG A 104 5.48 -1.74 -15.48
N PRO A 105 6.74 -1.59 -15.04
CA PRO A 105 7.75 -2.64 -15.13
C PRO A 105 7.31 -3.96 -14.50
N LEU A 106 7.86 -5.07 -14.97
CA LEU A 106 7.63 -6.39 -14.38
C LEU A 106 8.25 -6.42 -12.97
N TYR A 107 7.39 -6.51 -11.95
CA TYR A 107 7.76 -6.62 -10.55
C TYR A 107 6.74 -7.47 -9.78
N GLY A 108 6.49 -8.64 -10.35
CA GLY A 108 5.55 -9.62 -9.81
C GLY A 108 6.21 -10.70 -8.98
N TRP A 109 5.37 -11.46 -8.28
CA TRP A 109 5.76 -12.69 -7.62
C TRP A 109 4.57 -13.63 -7.51
N VAL A 110 4.84 -14.93 -7.40
CA VAL A 110 3.86 -15.96 -7.03
C VAL A 110 4.49 -16.93 -6.04
N LEU A 111 3.67 -17.56 -5.20
CA LEU A 111 4.15 -18.68 -4.39
C LEU A 111 4.12 -19.99 -5.17
N ALA A 112 5.19 -20.76 -5.02
CA ALA A 112 5.22 -22.18 -5.36
C ALA A 112 5.18 -23.00 -4.07
N GLY A 113 4.54 -24.17 -4.11
CA GLY A 113 4.36 -25.04 -2.95
C GLY A 113 5.12 -26.35 -3.06
N ARG A 114 5.64 -26.86 -1.94
CA ARG A 114 6.23 -28.19 -1.79
C ARG A 114 5.49 -28.96 -0.70
N ASP A 115 5.22 -30.22 -0.97
CA ASP A 115 4.50 -31.12 -0.07
C ASP A 115 5.46 -32.14 0.53
N GLU A 116 5.73 -32.01 1.82
CA GLU A 116 6.60 -32.92 2.59
C GLU A 116 5.85 -34.16 3.09
N THR A 117 4.51 -34.14 3.10
CA THR A 117 3.69 -35.25 3.64
C THR A 117 3.08 -36.14 2.56
N GLY A 118 3.08 -35.66 1.31
CA GLY A 118 2.39 -36.29 0.17
C GLY A 118 0.87 -36.11 0.20
N SER A 119 0.35 -35.25 1.08
CA SER A 119 -1.09 -35.00 1.24
C SER A 119 -1.50 -33.53 1.10
N ALA A 120 -0.59 -32.58 1.24
CA ALA A 120 -0.90 -31.15 1.18
C ALA A 120 -1.24 -30.70 -0.24
N LEU A 121 -0.63 -31.31 -1.27
CA LEU A 121 -0.78 -30.92 -2.67
C LEU A 121 -1.26 -32.09 -3.54
N LYS A 122 -2.22 -31.83 -4.43
CA LYS A 122 -2.66 -32.80 -5.45
C LYS A 122 -2.76 -32.17 -6.83
N GLN A 123 -2.65 -33.01 -7.86
CA GLN A 123 -3.00 -32.59 -9.21
C GLN A 123 -4.51 -32.30 -9.30
N PRO A 124 -4.92 -31.31 -10.11
CA PRO A 124 -6.32 -31.20 -10.50
C PRO A 124 -6.78 -32.48 -11.23
N ILE A 125 -8.09 -32.73 -11.21
CA ILE A 125 -8.70 -33.85 -11.94
C ILE A 125 -9.09 -33.46 -13.37
N ASP A 126 -9.30 -32.17 -13.62
CA ASP A 126 -9.60 -31.60 -14.94
C ASP A 126 -9.36 -30.08 -14.94
N TYR A 127 -9.65 -29.42 -16.07
CA TYR A 127 -9.69 -27.97 -16.21
C TYR A 127 -10.98 -27.51 -16.91
N THR A 128 -11.54 -26.40 -16.42
CA THR A 128 -12.64 -25.68 -17.07
C THR A 128 -12.10 -24.44 -17.77
N LEU A 129 -12.44 -24.24 -19.05
CA LEU A 129 -12.11 -22.99 -19.75
C LEU A 129 -12.99 -21.86 -19.21
N VAL A 130 -12.37 -20.83 -18.63
CA VAL A 130 -13.08 -19.67 -18.07
C VAL A 130 -13.27 -18.60 -19.14
N TRP A 131 -12.22 -18.36 -19.92
CA TRP A 131 -12.21 -17.31 -20.93
C TRP A 131 -11.15 -17.58 -22.00
N SER A 132 -11.42 -17.14 -23.22
CA SER A 132 -10.43 -17.06 -24.29
C SER A 132 -10.60 -15.78 -25.08
N SER A 133 -9.49 -15.36 -25.69
CA SER A 133 -9.42 -14.20 -26.59
C SER A 133 -9.70 -14.56 -28.06
N GLU A 134 -10.01 -15.82 -28.36
CA GLU A 134 -10.06 -16.37 -29.72
C GLU A 134 -11.10 -15.68 -30.62
N SER A 135 -12.25 -15.32 -30.04
CA SER A 135 -13.33 -14.62 -30.75
C SER A 135 -13.19 -13.10 -30.72
N LEU A 136 -12.14 -12.56 -30.09
CA LEU A 136 -11.95 -11.13 -29.92
C LEU A 136 -10.99 -10.57 -30.96
N GLN A 137 -11.38 -9.43 -31.53
CA GLN A 137 -10.53 -8.66 -32.44
C GLN A 137 -9.72 -7.61 -31.65
N ILE A 138 -8.88 -8.08 -30.73
CA ILE A 138 -8.02 -7.21 -29.91
C ILE A 138 -6.55 -7.25 -30.35
N LYS A 139 -5.78 -6.22 -29.99
CA LYS A 139 -4.33 -6.24 -30.15
C LYS A 139 -3.69 -7.16 -29.10
N GLN A 140 -3.09 -8.27 -29.52
CA GLN A 140 -2.56 -9.29 -28.60
C GLN A 140 -1.47 -10.17 -29.23
N ASP A 141 -0.72 -10.88 -28.39
CA ASP A 141 0.31 -11.85 -28.76
C ASP A 141 -0.31 -13.25 -28.89
N GLY A 142 -0.77 -13.61 -30.09
CA GLY A 142 -1.48 -14.87 -30.32
C GLY A 142 -2.83 -14.90 -29.59
N VAL A 143 -3.32 -16.09 -29.24
CA VAL A 143 -4.59 -16.28 -28.52
C VAL A 143 -4.31 -16.82 -27.13
N GLY A 144 -4.77 -16.10 -26.10
CA GLY A 144 -4.75 -16.54 -24.71
C GLY A 144 -6.00 -17.33 -24.33
N TYR A 145 -5.80 -18.40 -23.56
CA TYR A 145 -6.84 -19.23 -22.93
C TYR A 145 -6.58 -19.29 -21.43
N ILE A 146 -7.62 -19.02 -20.63
CA ILE A 146 -7.54 -19.00 -19.16
C ILE A 146 -8.36 -20.16 -18.60
N TRP A 147 -7.70 -21.04 -17.88
CA TRP A 147 -8.25 -22.28 -17.35
C TRP A 147 -8.36 -22.23 -15.83
N LEU A 148 -9.48 -22.70 -15.30
CA LEU A 148 -9.67 -22.97 -13.88
C LEU A 148 -9.38 -24.44 -13.60
N PRO A 149 -8.41 -24.78 -12.74
CA PRO A 149 -8.20 -26.16 -12.32
C PRO A 149 -9.41 -26.68 -11.54
N THR A 150 -9.86 -27.89 -11.86
CA THR A 150 -10.87 -28.60 -11.07
C THR A 150 -10.16 -29.38 -9.96
N PRO A 151 -10.25 -28.95 -8.69
CA PRO A 151 -9.59 -29.65 -7.60
C PRO A 151 -10.26 -30.99 -7.29
N PRO A 152 -9.52 -32.01 -6.83
CA PRO A 152 -10.11 -33.19 -6.20
C PRO A 152 -10.92 -32.82 -4.94
N ASP A 153 -11.80 -33.72 -4.50
CA ASP A 153 -12.54 -33.56 -3.24
C ASP A 153 -11.61 -33.33 -2.05
N GLY A 154 -11.94 -32.32 -1.25
CA GLY A 154 -11.11 -31.88 -0.12
C GLY A 154 -9.96 -30.94 -0.48
N TYR A 155 -9.81 -30.52 -1.74
CA TYR A 155 -8.79 -29.57 -2.20
C TYR A 155 -9.40 -28.31 -2.84
N LYS A 156 -8.58 -27.26 -2.96
CA LYS A 156 -8.92 -25.98 -3.58
C LYS A 156 -7.86 -25.56 -4.60
N ALA A 157 -8.30 -24.86 -5.64
CA ALA A 157 -7.39 -24.21 -6.58
C ALA A 157 -7.04 -22.81 -6.08
N LEU A 158 -5.78 -22.38 -6.29
CA LEU A 158 -5.28 -21.09 -5.79
C LEU A 158 -5.04 -20.06 -6.90
N GLY A 159 -5.14 -20.47 -8.17
CA GLY A 159 -5.02 -19.57 -9.30
C GLY A 159 -5.36 -20.24 -10.62
N HIS A 160 -5.47 -19.42 -11.66
CA HIS A 160 -5.68 -19.88 -13.02
C HIS A 160 -4.40 -20.40 -13.67
N VAL A 161 -4.57 -21.20 -14.71
CA VAL A 161 -3.50 -21.56 -15.66
C VAL A 161 -3.78 -20.88 -16.98
N VAL A 162 -2.77 -20.22 -17.55
CA VAL A 162 -2.87 -19.56 -18.86
C VAL A 162 -2.13 -20.39 -19.90
N THR A 163 -2.69 -20.53 -21.10
CA THR A 163 -2.05 -21.18 -22.24
C THR A 163 -2.22 -20.34 -23.51
N ASN A 164 -1.38 -20.60 -24.50
CA ASN A 164 -1.49 -20.05 -25.86
C ASN A 164 -2.05 -21.06 -26.86
N SER A 165 -2.75 -22.09 -26.35
CA SER A 165 -3.29 -23.21 -27.11
C SER A 165 -4.68 -23.57 -26.57
N PRO A 166 -5.63 -23.95 -27.44
CA PRO A 166 -7.00 -24.32 -27.05
C PRO A 166 -7.08 -25.68 -26.36
N GLN A 167 -5.98 -26.45 -26.32
CA GLN A 167 -5.95 -27.74 -25.65
C GLN A 167 -5.85 -27.55 -24.13
N LYS A 168 -6.53 -28.42 -23.38
CA LYS A 168 -6.42 -28.42 -21.91
C LYS A 168 -4.96 -28.58 -21.49
N PRO A 169 -4.49 -27.82 -20.48
CA PRO A 169 -3.15 -27.99 -19.96
C PRO A 169 -2.97 -29.37 -19.31
N PRO A 170 -1.74 -29.89 -19.21
CA PRO A 170 -1.49 -31.13 -18.49
C PRO A 170 -1.89 -31.03 -17.00
N LEU A 171 -2.45 -32.11 -16.43
CA LEU A 171 -2.82 -32.15 -15.00
C LEU A 171 -1.61 -31.89 -14.08
N GLY A 172 -0.41 -32.26 -14.53
CA GLY A 172 0.83 -32.01 -13.80
C GLY A 172 1.27 -30.54 -13.72
N LYS A 173 0.65 -29.63 -14.50
CA LYS A 173 1.10 -28.23 -14.66
C LYS A 173 0.96 -27.39 -13.39
N VAL A 174 -0.06 -27.65 -12.57
CA VAL A 174 -0.36 -26.93 -11.33
C VAL A 174 -0.71 -27.91 -10.21
N ARG A 175 -0.73 -27.44 -8.96
CA ARG A 175 -1.26 -28.19 -7.82
C ARG A 175 -2.41 -27.45 -7.15
N CYS A 176 -3.39 -28.23 -6.71
CA CYS A 176 -4.43 -27.83 -5.78
C CYS A 176 -3.99 -28.15 -4.35
N VAL A 177 -4.49 -27.39 -3.38
CA VAL A 177 -4.06 -27.44 -1.98
C VAL A 177 -5.18 -27.98 -1.10
N ARG A 178 -4.83 -28.77 -0.09
CA ARG A 178 -5.79 -29.33 0.87
C ARG A 178 -6.58 -28.20 1.54
N SER A 179 -7.89 -28.34 1.66
CA SER A 179 -8.80 -27.22 1.97
C SER A 179 -8.56 -26.57 3.34
N ASP A 180 -8.09 -27.33 4.32
CA ASP A 180 -7.75 -26.84 5.67
C ASP A 180 -6.48 -25.96 5.72
N LEU A 181 -5.65 -26.02 4.67
CA LEU A 181 -4.47 -25.18 4.45
C LEU A 181 -4.77 -23.95 3.59
N THR A 182 -6.05 -23.66 3.36
CA THR A 182 -6.50 -22.52 2.56
C THR A 182 -7.39 -21.58 3.37
N ASP A 183 -7.50 -20.35 2.89
CA ASP A 183 -8.39 -19.33 3.45
C ASP A 183 -9.17 -18.61 2.34
N GLN A 184 -10.20 -17.86 2.72
CA GLN A 184 -11.01 -17.08 1.79
C GLN A 184 -10.19 -15.92 1.18
N CYS A 185 -10.48 -15.61 -0.08
CA CYS A 185 -9.86 -14.53 -0.81
C CYS A 185 -10.89 -13.55 -1.36
N GLU A 186 -10.47 -12.30 -1.52
CA GLU A 186 -11.23 -11.24 -2.19
C GLU A 186 -10.41 -10.60 -3.32
N PHE A 187 -11.10 -9.84 -4.15
CA PHE A 187 -10.46 -9.07 -5.22
C PHE A 187 -9.72 -7.89 -4.60
N ASP A 188 -8.50 -7.68 -5.07
CA ASP A 188 -7.68 -6.54 -4.71
C ASP A 188 -7.69 -5.51 -5.85
N SER A 189 -6.64 -5.47 -6.65
CA SER A 189 -6.46 -4.48 -7.72
C SER A 189 -6.99 -5.01 -9.05
N TRP A 190 -7.67 -4.15 -9.80
CA TRP A 190 -8.05 -4.45 -11.18
C TRP A 190 -6.81 -4.50 -12.08
N VAL A 191 -6.61 -5.64 -12.73
CA VAL A 191 -5.45 -5.89 -13.60
C VAL A 191 -5.82 -5.64 -15.06
N TRP A 192 -6.97 -6.15 -15.52
CA TRP A 192 -7.35 -6.04 -16.92
C TRP A 192 -8.85 -6.25 -17.16
N GLY A 193 -9.34 -5.60 -18.21
CA GLY A 193 -10.63 -5.81 -18.85
C GLY A 193 -10.61 -5.16 -20.23
N LEU A 194 -11.68 -5.30 -21.01
CA LEU A 194 -11.71 -4.73 -22.38
C LEU A 194 -11.77 -3.20 -22.41
N GLY A 195 -12.37 -2.60 -21.38
CA GLY A 195 -12.44 -1.15 -21.21
C GLY A 195 -11.19 -0.57 -20.54
N LYS A 196 -11.26 0.73 -20.27
CA LYS A 196 -10.25 1.47 -19.49
C LYS A 196 -10.53 1.48 -17.99
N GLU A 197 -11.68 0.93 -17.60
CA GLU A 197 -12.15 0.76 -16.23
C GLU A 197 -12.80 -0.62 -16.13
N SER A 198 -12.93 -1.14 -14.90
CA SER A 198 -13.58 -2.42 -14.64
C SER A 198 -15.07 -2.36 -15.03
N ASP A 199 -15.53 -3.32 -15.82
CA ASP A 199 -16.94 -3.43 -16.22
C ASP A 199 -17.64 -4.49 -15.36
N LEU A 200 -18.59 -4.06 -14.51
CA LEU A 200 -19.35 -4.98 -13.67
C LEU A 200 -20.14 -6.03 -14.44
N ASN A 201 -20.45 -5.83 -15.73
CA ASN A 201 -21.13 -6.83 -16.56
C ASN A 201 -20.18 -7.56 -17.50
N GLY A 202 -18.91 -7.17 -17.52
CA GLY A 202 -17.89 -7.63 -18.44
C GLY A 202 -16.98 -8.72 -17.88
N PHE A 203 -15.97 -9.06 -18.68
CA PHE A 203 -14.85 -9.88 -18.24
C PHE A 203 -13.80 -9.01 -17.56
N ASN A 204 -13.34 -9.44 -16.38
CA ASN A 204 -12.30 -8.76 -15.64
C ASN A 204 -11.27 -9.74 -15.08
N VAL A 205 -10.07 -9.22 -14.88
CA VAL A 205 -8.97 -9.85 -14.18
C VAL A 205 -8.61 -8.98 -12.98
N PHE A 206 -8.53 -9.59 -11.80
CA PHE A 206 -8.15 -8.94 -10.55
C PHE A 206 -7.02 -9.70 -9.87
N SER A 207 -6.14 -9.01 -9.14
CA SER A 207 -5.29 -9.67 -8.14
C SER A 207 -6.14 -10.21 -6.98
N LEU A 208 -5.60 -11.19 -6.26
CA LEU A 208 -6.26 -11.82 -5.11
C LEU A 208 -5.47 -11.60 -3.82
N PHE A 209 -6.18 -11.26 -2.75
CA PHE A 209 -5.68 -11.24 -1.38
C PHE A 209 -6.60 -11.97 -0.41
N PRO A 210 -6.11 -12.39 0.77
CA PRO A 210 -6.94 -12.93 1.83
C PRO A 210 -8.02 -11.93 2.26
N SER A 211 -9.25 -12.41 2.46
CA SER A 211 -10.37 -11.57 2.91
C SER A 211 -10.21 -11.10 4.35
N ASN A 212 -9.66 -11.95 5.21
CA ASN A 212 -9.32 -11.58 6.58
C ASN A 212 -7.86 -11.10 6.64
N ARG A 213 -7.65 -9.88 7.12
CA ARG A 213 -6.33 -9.22 7.20
C ARG A 213 -6.14 -8.53 8.55
N GLY A 214 -4.87 -8.35 8.92
CA GLY A 214 -4.45 -7.79 10.21
C GLY A 214 -3.44 -8.69 10.91
N THR A 215 -2.92 -8.24 12.04
CA THR A 215 -1.78 -8.90 12.71
C THR A 215 -2.06 -10.30 13.24
N GLN A 216 -3.34 -10.65 13.40
CA GLN A 216 -3.78 -11.97 13.85
C GLN A 216 -4.36 -12.84 12.71
N ALA A 217 -4.43 -12.30 11.49
CA ALA A 217 -4.99 -13.01 10.35
C ALA A 217 -3.95 -13.97 9.73
N MET A 218 -4.38 -15.21 9.45
CA MET A 218 -3.48 -16.28 9.01
C MET A 218 -3.56 -16.57 7.51
N GLY A 219 -4.40 -15.87 6.76
CA GLY A 219 -4.45 -15.98 5.30
C GLY A 219 -3.15 -15.49 4.66
N VAL A 220 -2.68 -16.20 3.64
CA VAL A 220 -1.39 -15.99 2.95
C VAL A 220 -1.64 -15.68 1.48
N CYS A 221 -1.11 -14.55 1.01
CA CYS A 221 -1.16 -14.14 -0.39
C CYS A 221 -0.36 -15.09 -1.27
N VAL A 222 -0.95 -15.52 -2.39
CA VAL A 222 -0.29 -16.44 -3.35
C VAL A 222 0.32 -15.69 -4.54
N GLY A 223 -0.06 -14.43 -4.76
CA GLY A 223 0.39 -13.60 -5.89
C GLY A 223 -0.32 -13.92 -7.22
N THR A 224 -1.35 -14.76 -7.19
CA THR A 224 -2.13 -15.15 -8.38
C THR A 224 -3.25 -14.14 -8.68
N PHE A 225 -3.94 -14.35 -9.81
CA PHE A 225 -5.08 -13.55 -10.21
C PHE A 225 -6.34 -14.41 -10.33
N VAL A 226 -7.50 -13.73 -10.32
CA VAL A 226 -8.79 -14.28 -10.72
C VAL A 226 -9.25 -13.64 -12.02
N ALA A 227 -9.74 -14.47 -12.92
CA ALA A 227 -10.38 -14.07 -14.16
C ALA A 227 -11.84 -14.49 -14.09
N GLN A 228 -12.77 -13.57 -14.25
CA GLN A 228 -14.19 -13.90 -14.18
C GLN A 228 -15.06 -13.00 -15.05
N LYS A 229 -16.20 -13.54 -15.46
CA LYS A 229 -17.34 -12.75 -15.95
C LYS A 229 -18.28 -12.56 -14.76
N THR A 230 -18.53 -11.33 -14.34
CA THR A 230 -19.26 -11.03 -13.10
C THR A 230 -20.73 -11.50 -13.13
N THR A 231 -21.28 -11.82 -14.31
CA THR A 231 -22.62 -12.41 -14.48
C THR A 231 -22.68 -13.91 -14.17
N THR A 232 -21.55 -14.54 -13.85
CA THR A 232 -21.45 -15.95 -13.43
C THR A 232 -21.18 -16.05 -11.93
N ALA A 233 -21.49 -17.21 -11.32
CA ALA A 233 -21.16 -17.45 -9.92
C ALA A 233 -19.67 -17.18 -9.65
N PRO A 234 -19.29 -16.61 -8.49
CA PRO A 234 -17.91 -16.27 -8.20
C PRO A 234 -16.99 -17.48 -8.38
N VAL A 235 -15.85 -17.28 -9.03
CA VAL A 235 -14.85 -18.34 -9.22
C VAL A 235 -14.35 -18.77 -7.83
N SER A 236 -14.43 -20.07 -7.53
CA SER A 236 -13.98 -20.64 -6.25
C SER A 236 -12.45 -20.82 -6.21
N LEU A 237 -11.72 -19.70 -6.22
CA LEU A 237 -10.31 -19.69 -5.83
C LEU A 237 -10.19 -19.48 -4.31
N SER A 238 -9.02 -19.80 -3.77
CA SER A 238 -8.70 -19.60 -2.35
C SER A 238 -7.28 -19.06 -2.21
N CYS A 239 -7.00 -18.43 -1.08
CA CYS A 239 -5.64 -18.12 -0.66
C CYS A 239 -5.07 -19.27 0.18
N LEU A 240 -3.77 -19.20 0.47
CA LEU A 240 -3.14 -20.11 1.42
C LEU A 240 -3.44 -19.68 2.86
N LYS A 241 -3.13 -20.55 3.81
CA LYS A 241 -3.22 -20.27 5.25
C LYS A 241 -1.95 -20.74 5.96
N ASN A 242 -1.43 -19.91 6.85
CA ASN A 242 -0.46 -20.35 7.86
C ASN A 242 -1.22 -21.12 8.95
N ALA A 243 -1.30 -22.45 8.80
CA ALA A 243 -2.18 -23.31 9.57
C ALA A 243 -1.77 -23.45 11.04
N VAL A 244 -0.49 -23.22 11.35
CA VAL A 244 0.10 -23.38 12.68
C VAL A 244 0.49 -22.06 13.33
N SER A 245 0.12 -20.93 12.73
CA SER A 245 0.50 -19.58 13.19
C SER A 245 2.01 -19.44 13.42
N ASN A 246 2.81 -20.02 12.53
CA ASN A 246 4.27 -20.00 12.63
C ASN A 246 4.78 -18.58 12.33
N LEU A 247 5.35 -17.92 13.35
CA LEU A 247 5.95 -16.58 13.23
C LEU A 247 7.48 -16.61 13.09
N SER A 248 8.09 -17.79 12.92
CA SER A 248 9.56 -17.92 12.85
C SER A 248 10.20 -17.19 11.67
N CYS A 249 9.43 -16.88 10.63
CA CYS A 249 9.85 -16.08 9.47
C CYS A 249 9.81 -14.57 9.72
N MET A 250 9.29 -14.10 10.85
CA MET A 250 9.34 -12.68 11.20
C MET A 250 10.78 -12.22 11.52
N PRO A 251 11.16 -10.98 11.16
CA PRO A 251 12.51 -10.49 11.41
C PRO A 251 12.76 -10.28 12.91
N ASN A 252 13.98 -10.58 13.38
CA ASN A 252 14.42 -10.19 14.73
C ASN A 252 14.80 -8.69 14.78
N LEU A 253 15.19 -8.18 15.96
CA LEU A 253 15.49 -6.76 16.13
C LEU A 253 16.65 -6.25 15.25
N ASP A 254 17.70 -7.06 15.06
CA ASP A 254 18.83 -6.65 14.21
C ASP A 254 18.45 -6.68 12.72
N GLN A 255 17.62 -7.63 12.31
CA GLN A 255 17.04 -7.67 10.98
C GLN A 255 16.10 -6.47 10.76
N ILE A 256 15.26 -6.09 11.72
CA ILE A 256 14.41 -4.88 11.64
C ILE A 256 15.28 -3.64 11.42
N LYS A 257 16.36 -3.46 12.18
CA LYS A 257 17.30 -2.34 12.00
C LYS A 257 17.92 -2.34 10.60
N ALA A 258 18.35 -3.50 10.10
CA ALA A 258 18.94 -3.62 8.77
C ALA A 258 17.93 -3.33 7.65
N ILE A 259 16.70 -3.83 7.76
CA ILE A 259 15.59 -3.56 6.84
C ILE A 259 15.32 -2.05 6.81
N PHE A 260 15.16 -1.44 7.99
CA PHE A 260 14.85 -0.02 8.07
C PHE A 260 16.01 0.83 7.56
N GLN A 261 17.27 0.49 7.84
CA GLN A 261 18.41 1.19 7.27
C GLN A 261 18.43 1.13 5.73
N ALA A 262 17.99 0.02 5.13
CA ALA A 262 17.96 -0.16 3.69
C ALA A 262 16.83 0.62 3.00
N TYR A 263 15.67 0.72 3.65
CA TYR A 263 14.43 1.20 3.02
C TYR A 263 13.80 2.44 3.68
N SER A 264 14.35 2.95 4.78
CA SER A 264 13.77 4.07 5.55
C SER A 264 13.43 5.25 4.62
N PRO A 265 12.18 5.69 4.56
CA PRO A 265 11.77 6.74 3.63
C PRO A 265 12.47 8.08 3.88
N TRP A 266 12.62 8.86 2.82
CA TRP A 266 12.95 10.28 2.87
C TRP A 266 11.67 11.08 2.76
N ILE A 267 11.32 11.84 3.78
CA ILE A 267 10.11 12.67 3.77
C ILE A 267 10.51 14.11 3.46
N TYR A 268 10.04 14.63 2.34
CA TYR A 268 10.17 16.05 1.98
C TYR A 268 8.94 16.83 2.44
N PHE A 269 9.19 17.97 3.06
CA PHE A 269 8.15 18.93 3.44
C PHE A 269 8.07 20.04 2.39
N HIS A 270 6.87 20.56 2.19
CA HIS A 270 6.65 21.67 1.27
C HIS A 270 7.58 22.87 1.62
N PRO A 271 8.11 23.64 0.63
CA PRO A 271 8.97 24.79 0.90
C PRO A 271 8.35 25.81 1.87
N ASP A 272 7.04 25.98 1.78
CA ASP A 272 6.26 26.90 2.63
C ASP A 272 5.80 26.26 3.95
N GLU A 273 6.22 25.03 4.28
CA GLU A 273 5.81 24.37 5.53
C GLU A 273 6.35 25.11 6.76
N GLU A 274 5.46 25.51 7.65
CA GLU A 274 5.80 26.22 8.89
C GLU A 274 5.79 25.29 10.10
N TYR A 275 5.03 24.19 10.03
CA TYR A 275 4.82 23.25 11.12
C TYR A 275 5.52 21.94 10.78
N LEU A 276 6.68 21.73 11.38
CA LEU A 276 7.52 20.57 11.12
C LEU A 276 7.33 19.51 12.21
N PRO A 277 7.72 18.25 11.96
CA PRO A 277 7.62 17.22 12.99
C PRO A 277 8.57 17.49 14.17
N SER A 278 8.37 16.74 15.25
CA SER A 278 9.31 16.65 16.37
C SER A 278 9.28 15.23 16.95
N SER A 279 10.17 14.93 17.90
CA SER A 279 9.91 13.81 18.80
C SER A 279 8.77 14.17 19.78
N VAL A 280 8.06 13.15 20.26
CA VAL A 280 7.11 13.26 21.37
C VAL A 280 7.82 13.73 22.64
N GLU A 281 9.03 13.23 22.89
CA GLU A 281 9.83 13.62 24.04
C GLU A 281 10.15 15.12 24.00
N TRP A 282 10.54 15.65 22.85
CA TRP A 282 10.76 17.09 22.64
C TRP A 282 9.49 17.88 22.91
N TYR A 283 8.35 17.43 22.40
CA TYR A 283 7.07 18.11 22.60
C TYR A 283 6.74 18.24 24.11
N PHE A 284 6.92 17.16 24.88
CA PHE A 284 6.67 17.17 26.32
C PHE A 284 7.64 18.08 27.08
N VAL A 285 8.95 17.96 26.86
CA VAL A 285 9.94 18.78 27.59
C VAL A 285 9.88 20.26 27.22
N ASN A 286 9.25 20.60 26.08
CA ASN A 286 9.06 21.99 25.65
C ASN A 286 7.75 22.61 26.13
N GLY A 287 7.08 21.98 27.10
CA GLY A 287 6.00 22.59 27.86
C GLY A 287 4.60 22.20 27.41
N ALA A 288 4.45 21.08 26.70
CA ALA A 288 3.13 20.50 26.48
C ALA A 288 2.46 20.13 27.80
N LEU A 289 1.13 20.25 27.83
CA LEU A 289 0.34 20.22 29.04
C LEU A 289 -0.79 19.19 28.95
N LEU A 290 -1.06 18.49 30.04
CA LEU A 290 -2.22 17.63 30.23
C LEU A 290 -3.35 18.43 30.87
N TYR A 291 -4.50 18.44 30.21
CA TYR A 291 -5.73 19.06 30.69
C TYR A 291 -6.71 17.99 31.15
N GLU A 292 -7.52 18.36 32.15
CA GLU A 292 -8.59 17.54 32.71
C GLU A 292 -9.91 18.31 32.69
N ARG A 293 -10.98 17.62 32.26
CA ARG A 293 -12.33 18.19 32.20
C ARG A 293 -12.80 18.59 33.60
N GLY A 294 -13.13 19.86 33.78
CA GLY A 294 -13.55 20.45 35.05
C GLY A 294 -12.42 21.08 35.87
N GLU A 295 -11.15 20.89 35.50
CA GLU A 295 -9.98 21.51 36.13
C GLU A 295 -9.09 22.23 35.08
N GLU A 296 -9.68 22.78 34.02
CA GLU A 296 -8.97 23.36 32.87
C GLU A 296 -8.06 24.55 33.24
N SER A 297 -8.30 25.18 34.38
CA SER A 297 -7.48 26.28 34.91
C SER A 297 -6.14 25.84 35.51
N LYS A 298 -5.93 24.52 35.71
CA LYS A 298 -4.72 23.95 36.33
C LYS A 298 -4.16 22.79 35.51
N PRO A 299 -3.73 23.03 34.26
CA PRO A 299 -3.10 21.98 33.47
C PRO A 299 -1.78 21.51 34.11
N VAL A 300 -1.44 20.25 33.90
CA VAL A 300 -0.26 19.60 34.51
C VAL A 300 0.84 19.41 33.45
N PRO A 301 2.10 19.76 33.74
CA PRO A 301 3.23 19.43 32.85
C PRO A 301 3.35 17.93 32.58
N ILE A 302 3.60 17.56 31.33
CA ILE A 302 3.78 16.15 30.94
C ILE A 302 5.23 15.75 31.22
N GLU A 303 5.43 14.58 31.83
CA GLU A 303 6.77 14.01 32.01
C GLU A 303 7.38 13.63 30.65
N SER A 304 8.71 13.65 30.53
CA SER A 304 9.42 13.51 29.24
C SER A 304 9.03 12.29 28.38
N ASN A 305 8.59 11.19 28.99
CA ASN A 305 8.15 9.98 28.29
C ASN A 305 6.62 9.72 28.40
N GLY A 306 5.88 10.65 29.04
CA GLY A 306 4.43 10.55 29.26
C GLY A 306 4.01 9.61 30.39
N SER A 307 4.89 9.26 31.34
CA SER A 307 4.58 8.38 32.49
C SER A 307 3.43 8.86 33.37
N ASN A 308 3.20 10.17 33.44
CA ASN A 308 2.11 10.78 34.20
C ASN A 308 0.80 10.90 33.40
N LEU A 309 0.75 10.42 32.15
CA LEU A 309 -0.47 10.38 31.36
C LEU A 309 -1.37 9.22 31.81
N PRO A 310 -2.71 9.39 31.79
CA PRO A 310 -3.66 8.29 31.99
C PRO A 310 -3.40 7.12 31.02
N GLN A 311 -3.13 5.94 31.58
CA GLN A 311 -2.80 4.74 30.80
C GLN A 311 -4.06 3.93 30.47
N GLY A 312 -4.24 3.55 29.21
CA GLY A 312 -5.33 2.70 28.74
C GLY A 312 -6.73 3.35 28.75
N GLY A 313 -7.77 2.51 28.80
CA GLY A 313 -9.18 2.94 28.81
C GLY A 313 -9.73 3.35 27.44
N SER A 314 -10.89 4.00 27.41
CA SER A 314 -11.52 4.52 26.18
C SER A 314 -11.40 6.04 26.11
N ASN A 315 -11.50 6.61 24.91
CA ASN A 315 -11.57 8.06 24.74
C ASN A 315 -12.90 8.61 25.27
N ASP A 316 -12.95 8.92 26.57
CA ASP A 316 -14.11 9.41 27.33
C ASP A 316 -14.20 10.95 27.40
N GLY A 317 -13.26 11.64 26.74
CA GLY A 317 -13.14 13.10 26.77
C GLY A 317 -12.80 13.69 28.13
N ALA A 318 -12.29 12.90 29.08
CA ALA A 318 -11.88 13.40 30.40
C ALA A 318 -10.54 14.15 30.36
N TYR A 319 -9.64 13.76 29.45
CA TYR A 319 -8.31 14.38 29.31
C TYR A 319 -7.99 14.71 27.86
N TRP A 320 -7.17 15.74 27.67
CA TRP A 320 -6.54 16.06 26.38
C TRP A 320 -5.17 16.72 26.59
N LEU A 321 -4.33 16.69 25.56
CA LEU A 321 -3.08 17.45 25.54
C LEU A 321 -3.27 18.79 24.85
N ASP A 322 -2.49 19.79 25.22
CA ASP A 322 -2.42 21.07 24.52
C ASP A 322 -1.02 21.68 24.61
N LEU A 323 -0.83 22.74 23.83
CA LEU A 323 0.40 23.54 23.77
C LEU A 323 0.67 24.30 25.08
N PRO A 324 1.91 24.79 25.29
CA PRO A 324 2.23 25.67 26.41
C PRO A 324 1.31 26.91 26.47
N VAL A 325 1.04 27.41 27.69
CA VAL A 325 0.23 28.62 27.91
C VAL A 325 0.93 29.90 27.45
N GLU A 326 2.26 29.96 27.58
CA GLU A 326 3.04 31.14 27.20
C GLU A 326 3.11 31.26 25.67
N GLU A 327 2.61 32.37 25.10
CA GLU A 327 2.45 32.53 23.64
C GLU A 327 3.76 32.36 22.86
N GLY A 328 4.90 32.82 23.38
CA GLY A 328 6.19 32.62 22.72
C GLY A 328 6.61 31.15 22.68
N ALA A 329 6.44 30.43 23.79
CA ALA A 329 6.66 28.99 23.85
C ALA A 329 5.68 28.22 22.95
N LYS A 330 4.40 28.61 22.94
CA LYS A 330 3.35 28.04 22.09
C LYS A 330 3.68 28.14 20.60
N ASP A 331 4.02 29.33 20.12
CA ASP A 331 4.39 29.56 18.72
C ASP A 331 5.64 28.78 18.31
N ARG A 332 6.60 28.63 19.24
CA ARG A 332 7.80 27.83 19.03
C ARG A 332 7.47 26.33 18.97
N VAL A 333 6.66 25.82 19.88
CA VAL A 333 6.28 24.40 19.94
C VAL A 333 5.45 24.01 18.72
N LYS A 334 4.55 24.87 18.24
CA LYS A 334 3.78 24.63 17.00
C LYS A 334 4.68 24.36 15.79
N LYS A 335 5.81 25.06 15.67
CA LYS A 335 6.73 24.91 14.54
C LYS A 335 7.47 23.57 14.53
N GLY A 336 7.46 22.84 15.66
CA GLY A 336 8.20 21.61 15.84
C GLY A 336 9.72 21.80 15.79
N ASP A 337 10.43 20.68 15.64
CA ASP A 337 11.88 20.63 15.61
C ASP A 337 12.33 19.51 14.68
N LEU A 338 12.69 19.90 13.46
CA LEU A 338 13.14 18.97 12.44
C LEU A 338 14.42 18.21 12.83
N GLN A 339 15.26 18.80 13.69
CA GLN A 339 16.51 18.18 14.11
C GLN A 339 16.28 17.13 15.19
N ASP A 340 15.34 17.39 16.11
CA ASP A 340 14.95 16.43 17.15
C ASP A 340 13.91 15.40 16.67
N SER A 341 13.36 15.59 15.47
CA SER A 341 12.37 14.68 14.87
C SER A 341 12.79 13.22 14.94
N ARG A 342 11.85 12.38 15.36
CA ARG A 342 12.00 10.93 15.48
C ARG A 342 10.78 10.25 14.87
N VAL A 343 11.00 9.15 14.17
CA VAL A 343 9.91 8.26 13.75
C VAL A 343 9.72 7.09 14.70
N TYR A 344 8.48 6.64 14.84
CA TYR A 344 8.12 5.54 15.72
C TYR A 344 7.62 4.35 14.90
N LEU A 345 8.28 3.20 15.06
CA LEU A 345 8.07 2.02 14.22
C LEU A 345 7.17 1.01 14.93
N HIS A 346 6.12 0.57 14.23
CA HIS A 346 5.34 -0.61 14.61
C HIS A 346 5.56 -1.71 13.58
N ILE A 347 6.07 -2.86 14.05
CA ILE A 347 6.42 -4.01 13.22
C ILE A 347 5.29 -5.04 13.30
N LYS A 348 4.56 -5.19 12.20
CA LYS A 348 3.32 -5.97 12.10
C LYS A 348 3.55 -7.26 11.29
N PRO A 349 3.23 -8.45 11.82
CA PRO A 349 3.11 -9.65 10.99
C PRO A 349 1.89 -9.51 10.08
N MET A 350 2.06 -9.66 8.77
CA MET A 350 0.98 -9.54 7.79
C MET A 350 0.92 -10.77 6.89
N PHE A 351 -0.30 -11.07 6.42
CA PHE A 351 -0.61 -12.20 5.54
C PHE A 351 -0.02 -13.53 6.04
N GLY A 352 -0.46 -13.95 7.24
CA GLY A 352 0.04 -15.18 7.86
C GLY A 352 1.55 -15.14 8.13
N ALA A 353 2.07 -13.94 8.46
CA ALA A 353 3.49 -13.66 8.69
C ALA A 353 4.41 -13.91 7.48
N THR A 354 3.87 -14.03 6.26
CA THR A 354 4.71 -14.07 5.05
C THR A 354 5.21 -12.68 4.65
N PHE A 355 4.62 -11.63 5.21
CA PHE A 355 5.08 -10.25 5.08
C PHE A 355 5.24 -9.61 6.46
N THR A 356 6.11 -8.60 6.50
CA THR A 356 6.25 -7.68 7.62
C THR A 356 5.85 -6.29 7.14
N ASP A 357 4.83 -5.71 7.76
CA ASP A 357 4.52 -4.29 7.59
C ASP A 357 5.25 -3.48 8.67
N ILE A 358 5.97 -2.44 8.26
CA ILE A 358 6.63 -1.48 9.16
C ILE A 358 5.87 -0.15 9.02
N ALA A 359 4.95 0.12 9.96
CA ALA A 359 4.29 1.41 10.04
C ALA A 359 5.25 2.43 10.66
N VAL A 360 5.47 3.53 9.94
CA VAL A 360 6.39 4.62 10.31
C VAL A 360 5.56 5.81 10.71
N TRP A 361 5.36 5.98 12.02
CA TRP A 361 4.59 7.07 12.59
C TRP A 361 5.46 8.32 12.75
N VAL A 362 4.91 9.46 12.32
CA VAL A 362 5.51 10.78 12.40
C VAL A 362 4.60 11.67 13.24
N PHE A 363 5.17 12.30 14.26
CA PHE A 363 4.45 13.19 15.15
C PHE A 363 4.70 14.65 14.78
N TYR A 364 3.62 15.43 14.71
CA TYR A 364 3.68 16.88 14.55
C TYR A 364 3.01 17.54 15.75
N PRO A 365 3.71 18.45 16.46
CA PRO A 365 3.08 19.22 17.54
C PRO A 365 1.82 19.98 17.09
N PHE A 366 1.75 20.38 15.82
CA PHE A 366 0.63 21.14 15.26
C PHE A 366 0.46 20.86 13.77
N ASN A 367 -0.80 20.76 13.34
CA ASN A 367 -1.23 20.73 11.94
C ASN A 367 -1.79 22.09 11.56
N GLY A 368 -1.37 22.64 10.41
CA GLY A 368 -1.73 23.99 9.99
C GLY A 368 -3.14 24.10 9.40
N PRO A 369 -3.60 25.33 9.09
CA PRO A 369 -4.92 25.54 8.53
C PRO A 369 -5.02 25.06 7.07
N SER A 370 -6.17 24.48 6.74
CA SER A 370 -6.48 23.98 5.40
C SER A 370 -6.70 25.09 4.37
N LYS A 371 -6.41 24.76 3.11
CA LYS A 371 -6.74 25.60 1.94
C LYS A 371 -7.67 24.81 1.02
N ALA A 372 -8.66 25.47 0.45
CA ALA A 372 -9.54 24.87 -0.56
C ALA A 372 -9.22 25.42 -1.95
N LYS A 373 -9.48 24.62 -2.97
CA LYS A 373 -9.63 25.06 -4.35
C LYS A 373 -11.11 25.01 -4.71
N VAL A 374 -11.63 26.10 -5.28
CA VAL A 374 -13.00 26.17 -5.81
C VAL A 374 -12.89 26.61 -7.27
N GLU A 375 -12.98 25.65 -8.18
CA GLU A 375 -12.76 25.84 -9.62
C GLU A 375 -11.36 26.39 -9.90
N PHE A 376 -11.24 27.70 -10.12
CA PHE A 376 -10.00 28.40 -10.46
C PHE A 376 -9.48 29.29 -9.33
N ILE A 377 -10.14 29.33 -8.17
CA ILE A 377 -9.75 30.16 -7.03
C ILE A 377 -9.21 29.28 -5.89
N ASN A 378 -8.11 29.70 -5.28
CA ASN A 378 -7.58 29.12 -4.04
C ASN A 378 -8.01 29.98 -2.86
N ILE A 379 -8.49 29.35 -1.80
CA ILE A 379 -9.06 30.04 -0.65
C ILE A 379 -8.50 29.48 0.66
N PRO A 380 -7.90 30.32 1.52
CA PRO A 380 -7.61 29.93 2.89
C PRO A 380 -8.92 29.65 3.65
N LEU A 381 -8.99 28.55 4.41
CA LEU A 381 -10.17 28.21 5.21
C LEU A 381 -10.11 28.78 6.64
N GLY A 382 -9.36 29.85 6.85
CA GLY A 382 -9.17 30.44 8.18
C GLY A 382 -8.44 29.46 9.09
N LYS A 383 -9.10 29.02 10.17
CA LYS A 383 -8.58 28.04 11.15
C LYS A 383 -9.06 26.61 10.91
N ILE A 384 -9.88 26.39 9.89
CA ILE A 384 -10.46 25.07 9.59
C ILE A 384 -9.34 24.07 9.28
N GLY A 385 -9.39 22.90 9.92
CA GLY A 385 -8.40 21.81 9.79
C GLY A 385 -7.15 21.94 10.65
N GLU A 386 -6.94 23.05 11.37
CA GLU A 386 -5.81 23.16 12.29
C GLU A 386 -6.07 22.36 13.57
N HIS A 387 -5.07 21.67 14.11
CA HIS A 387 -5.17 20.99 15.41
C HIS A 387 -3.80 20.72 16.05
N VAL A 388 -3.80 20.49 17.35
CA VAL A 388 -2.61 20.14 18.15
C VAL A 388 -2.40 18.63 18.15
N GLY A 389 -1.13 18.20 18.10
CA GLY A 389 -0.72 16.82 18.34
C GLY A 389 -1.11 15.84 17.24
N ASP A 390 -0.70 16.12 16.00
CA ASP A 390 -1.03 15.36 14.81
C ASP A 390 -0.12 14.13 14.61
N TRP A 391 -0.72 13.07 14.05
CA TRP A 391 -0.09 11.77 13.83
C TRP A 391 -0.35 11.30 12.41
N GLU A 392 0.71 11.30 11.61
CA GLU A 392 0.71 10.79 10.25
C GLU A 392 1.57 9.53 10.14
N HIS A 393 1.32 8.71 9.13
CA HIS A 393 2.14 7.54 8.89
C HIS A 393 2.25 7.18 7.41
N LEU A 394 3.22 6.32 7.15
CA LEU A 394 3.30 5.50 5.94
C LEU A 394 3.72 4.10 6.37
N THR A 395 3.43 3.09 5.57
CA THR A 395 3.74 1.69 5.93
C THR A 395 4.54 1.00 4.83
N LEU A 396 5.69 0.42 5.18
CA LEU A 396 6.52 -0.37 4.27
C LEU A 396 6.07 -1.83 4.35
N ARG A 397 5.86 -2.50 3.21
CA ARG A 397 5.53 -3.93 3.16
C ARG A 397 6.73 -4.74 2.66
N ILE A 398 7.28 -5.57 3.53
CA ILE A 398 8.51 -6.35 3.30
C ILE A 398 8.16 -7.83 3.15
N SER A 399 8.69 -8.48 2.12
CA SER A 399 8.58 -9.95 1.99
C SER A 399 9.48 -10.64 3.01
N ASN A 400 8.92 -11.55 3.82
CA ASN A 400 9.72 -12.33 4.77
C ASN A 400 10.50 -13.47 4.10
N PHE A 401 10.27 -13.73 2.81
CA PHE A 401 11.04 -14.72 2.05
C PHE A 401 12.46 -14.24 1.77
N ASN A 402 12.63 -12.98 1.40
CA ASN A 402 13.89 -12.44 0.89
C ASN A 402 14.24 -11.03 1.38
N GLY A 403 13.36 -10.38 2.14
CA GLY A 403 13.53 -9.02 2.63
C GLY A 403 13.32 -7.91 1.59
N GLU A 404 12.73 -8.22 0.43
CA GLU A 404 12.41 -7.21 -0.58
C GLU A 404 11.25 -6.31 -0.14
N LEU A 405 11.39 -5.00 -0.40
CA LEU A 405 10.30 -4.03 -0.26
C LEU A 405 9.31 -4.21 -1.42
N LEU A 406 8.09 -4.67 -1.15
CA LEU A 406 7.08 -4.88 -2.19
C LEU A 406 6.36 -3.58 -2.56
N SER A 407 5.97 -2.81 -1.55
CA SER A 407 5.17 -1.60 -1.70
C SER A 407 5.27 -0.72 -0.45
N ILE A 408 4.87 0.55 -0.61
CA ILE A 408 4.67 1.48 0.48
C ILE A 408 3.23 1.99 0.44
N TYR A 409 2.56 1.96 1.59
CA TYR A 409 1.29 2.64 1.80
C TYR A 409 1.53 4.08 2.20
N PHE A 410 0.88 5.01 1.50
CA PHE A 410 0.91 6.43 1.80
C PHE A 410 -0.45 6.83 2.40
N SER A 411 -0.44 7.29 3.65
CA SER A 411 -1.66 7.73 4.36
C SER A 411 -2.10 9.10 3.83
N GLU A 412 -3.28 9.14 3.23
CA GLU A 412 -3.94 10.31 2.67
C GLU A 412 -5.21 10.63 3.49
N HIS A 413 -5.03 11.05 4.74
CA HIS A 413 -6.09 11.35 5.71
C HIS A 413 -6.82 10.09 6.23
N SER A 414 -8.09 9.89 5.83
CA SER A 414 -8.95 8.80 6.33
C SER A 414 -8.72 7.45 5.62
N GLY A 415 -7.85 7.43 4.61
CA GLY A 415 -7.45 6.27 3.84
C GLY A 415 -6.11 6.53 3.18
N GLY A 416 -5.78 5.81 2.11
CA GLY A 416 -4.50 5.98 1.44
C GLY A 416 -4.33 5.03 0.27
N ILE A 417 -3.11 4.97 -0.26
CA ILE A 417 -2.81 4.15 -1.42
C ILE A 417 -1.55 3.31 -1.22
N TRP A 418 -1.61 2.04 -1.63
CA TRP A 418 -0.44 1.20 -1.80
C TRP A 418 0.21 1.50 -3.14
N VAL A 419 1.48 1.90 -3.12
CA VAL A 419 2.29 2.11 -4.34
C VAL A 419 3.37 1.04 -4.40
N ASN A 420 3.44 0.34 -5.53
CA ASN A 420 4.41 -0.72 -5.75
C ASN A 420 5.82 -0.14 -5.88
N SER A 421 6.84 -0.87 -5.40
CA SER A 421 8.24 -0.41 -5.45
C SER A 421 8.72 -0.05 -6.86
N SER A 422 8.18 -0.69 -7.90
CA SER A 422 8.50 -0.36 -9.28
C SER A 422 8.06 1.03 -9.76
N GLU A 423 7.21 1.69 -8.98
CA GLU A 423 6.59 2.99 -9.29
C GLU A 423 7.09 4.12 -8.36
N LEU A 424 7.88 3.76 -7.34
CA LEU A 424 8.45 4.68 -6.36
C LEU A 424 9.66 5.45 -6.92
N GLU A 425 9.83 6.67 -6.43
CA GLU A 425 11.11 7.39 -6.56
C GLU A 425 12.02 6.95 -5.40
N PHE A 426 13.30 6.73 -5.68
CA PHE A 426 14.29 6.35 -4.67
C PHE A 426 15.42 7.36 -4.59
N GLN A 427 16.00 7.49 -3.40
CA GLN A 427 17.13 8.35 -3.12
C GLN A 427 18.08 7.65 -2.15
N ASN A 428 19.39 7.86 -2.31
CA ASN A 428 20.41 7.31 -1.40
C ASN A 428 20.29 5.79 -1.18
N GLY A 429 20.29 5.02 -2.28
CA GLY A 429 20.09 3.58 -2.27
C GLY A 429 18.62 3.22 -2.49
N ASN A 430 18.09 2.32 -1.63
CA ASN A 430 16.73 1.79 -1.77
C ASN A 430 15.72 2.52 -0.87
N LYS A 431 16.03 3.73 -0.43
CA LYS A 431 15.15 4.55 0.39
C LYS A 431 14.17 5.31 -0.49
N ALA A 432 12.88 5.07 -0.30
CA ALA A 432 11.84 5.72 -1.09
C ALA A 432 11.71 7.20 -0.74
N VAL A 433 11.32 8.01 -1.73
CA VAL A 433 10.99 9.42 -1.55
C VAL A 433 9.49 9.55 -1.28
N THR A 434 9.17 10.31 -0.23
CA THR A 434 7.82 10.63 0.21
C THR A 434 7.67 12.15 0.29
N TYR A 435 6.49 12.65 0.00
CA TYR A 435 6.16 14.07 0.08
C TYR A 435 5.00 14.28 1.06
N SER A 436 5.22 15.10 2.07
CA SER A 436 4.19 15.51 3.03
C SER A 436 3.48 16.76 2.53
N SER A 437 2.15 16.80 2.61
CA SER A 437 1.35 17.93 2.14
C SER A 437 1.50 19.15 3.06
N LEU A 438 1.48 20.33 2.45
CA LEU A 438 1.55 21.59 3.17
C LEU A 438 0.42 21.70 4.20
N HIS A 439 0.79 21.97 5.44
CA HIS A 439 -0.05 22.11 6.63
C HIS A 439 -0.77 20.86 7.09
N GLY A 440 -1.30 20.04 6.17
CA GLY A 440 -2.14 18.87 6.44
C GLY A 440 -1.38 17.55 6.56
N HIS A 441 -0.08 17.56 6.26
CA HIS A 441 0.90 16.50 6.42
C HIS A 441 0.67 15.11 5.80
N ALA A 442 -0.48 14.87 5.19
CA ALA A 442 -0.77 13.66 4.41
C ALA A 442 0.38 13.31 3.46
N MET A 443 0.64 12.02 3.33
CA MET A 443 1.81 11.49 2.65
C MET A 443 1.49 11.10 1.22
N TYR A 444 2.39 11.41 0.29
CA TYR A 444 2.22 11.13 -1.13
C TYR A 444 3.51 10.61 -1.77
N ALA A 445 3.37 9.72 -2.77
CA ALA A 445 4.49 9.16 -3.52
C ALA A 445 5.07 10.12 -4.58
N LYS A 446 4.35 11.18 -4.94
CA LYS A 446 4.74 12.16 -5.98
C LYS A 446 4.47 13.59 -5.49
N PRO A 447 5.27 14.57 -5.93
CA PRO A 447 4.98 15.97 -5.67
C PRO A 447 3.85 16.47 -6.58
N GLY A 448 3.12 17.49 -6.15
CA GLY A 448 2.04 18.11 -6.92
C GLY A 448 0.87 18.54 -6.06
N LEU A 449 -0.28 18.72 -6.70
CA LEU A 449 -1.53 19.03 -6.02
C LEU A 449 -2.44 17.82 -6.09
N VAL A 450 -2.83 17.31 -4.93
CA VAL A 450 -3.96 16.37 -4.79
C VAL A 450 -5.14 17.13 -4.21
N LEU A 451 -6.31 17.01 -4.85
CA LEU A 451 -7.55 17.62 -4.36
C LEU A 451 -8.38 16.57 -3.63
N GLN A 452 -8.64 16.79 -2.35
CA GLN A 452 -9.61 16.01 -1.58
C GLN A 452 -11.00 16.63 -1.79
N GLY A 453 -11.72 16.10 -2.77
CA GLY A 453 -13.04 16.60 -3.16
C GLY A 453 -13.51 16.03 -4.50
N SER A 454 -14.31 16.78 -5.25
CA SER A 454 -14.88 16.34 -6.52
C SER A 454 -14.63 17.36 -7.63
N GLY A 455 -14.19 16.88 -8.79
CA GLY A 455 -13.84 17.74 -9.92
C GLY A 455 -12.75 18.74 -9.54
N ASN A 456 -13.01 20.04 -9.77
CA ASN A 456 -12.07 21.11 -9.45
C ASN A 456 -12.32 21.75 -8.06
N ILE A 457 -13.07 21.07 -7.19
CA ILE A 457 -13.44 21.60 -5.87
C ILE A 457 -13.00 20.62 -4.78
N GLY A 458 -12.13 21.05 -3.87
CA GLY A 458 -11.59 20.19 -2.81
C GLY A 458 -10.60 20.89 -1.88
N ILE A 459 -10.26 20.24 -0.76
CA ILE A 459 -9.09 20.63 0.06
C ILE A 459 -7.83 20.38 -0.77
N ARG A 460 -6.89 21.32 -0.69
CA ARG A 460 -5.62 21.25 -1.38
C ARG A 460 -4.61 20.52 -0.52
N ASN A 461 -4.09 19.43 -1.04
CA ASN A 461 -2.88 18.77 -0.55
C ASN A 461 -1.74 19.11 -1.50
N ASP A 462 -1.07 20.22 -1.21
CA ASP A 462 0.08 20.71 -1.99
C ASP A 462 1.37 20.07 -1.48
N THR A 463 2.06 19.32 -2.34
CA THR A 463 3.33 18.66 -2.04
C THR A 463 4.43 19.14 -2.97
N ALA A 464 5.64 19.33 -2.45
CA ALA A 464 6.79 19.73 -3.26
C ALA A 464 8.11 19.30 -2.61
N LYS A 465 9.12 19.08 -3.45
CA LYS A 465 10.49 18.83 -2.99
C LYS A 465 11.10 20.13 -2.46
N SER A 466 11.79 20.08 -1.32
CA SER A 466 12.43 21.25 -0.73
C SER A 466 13.73 20.89 0.01
N LYS A 467 14.33 21.88 0.66
CA LYS A 467 15.48 21.67 1.58
C LYS A 467 15.04 21.23 2.99
N LYS A 468 13.74 21.21 3.27
CA LYS A 468 13.14 20.69 4.51
C LYS A 468 12.81 19.23 4.26
N PHE A 469 13.60 18.33 4.85
CA PHE A 469 13.38 16.89 4.76
C PHE A 469 13.94 16.18 5.97
N ILE A 470 13.50 14.94 6.18
CA ILE A 470 14.12 13.99 7.12
C ILE A 470 14.46 12.68 6.40
N ASP A 471 15.64 12.13 6.70
CA ASP A 471 15.94 10.71 6.46
C ASP A 471 15.48 9.96 7.72
N THR A 472 14.35 9.28 7.62
CA THR A 472 13.70 8.64 8.78
C THR A 472 14.56 7.55 9.42
N GLY A 473 15.57 7.01 8.70
CA GLY A 473 16.50 6.03 9.24
C GLY A 473 17.54 6.60 10.21
N THR A 474 17.66 7.92 10.32
CA THR A 474 18.65 8.57 11.20
C THR A 474 18.24 8.59 12.67
N ASN A 475 16.94 8.71 12.96
CA ASN A 475 16.39 8.74 14.31
C ASN A 475 15.04 8.02 14.33
N SER A 476 15.07 6.73 14.69
CA SER A 476 13.89 5.88 14.74
C SER A 476 13.84 5.07 16.02
N LEU A 477 12.64 4.81 16.55
CA LEU A 477 12.42 3.96 17.71
C LEU A 477 11.38 2.89 17.39
N VAL A 478 11.72 1.61 17.57
CA VAL A 478 10.72 0.53 17.55
C VAL A 478 9.90 0.62 18.83
N VAL A 479 8.62 0.94 18.68
CA VAL A 479 7.70 1.13 19.81
C VAL A 479 6.74 -0.03 20.01
N ALA A 480 6.55 -0.88 18.98
CA ALA A 480 5.75 -2.08 19.07
C ALA A 480 6.22 -3.15 18.08
N ALA A 481 6.27 -4.39 18.55
CA ALA A 481 6.45 -5.60 17.75
C ALA A 481 5.99 -6.79 18.61
N GLU A 482 4.70 -7.07 18.62
CA GLU A 482 4.06 -7.96 19.60
C GLU A 482 4.68 -9.37 19.61
N TYR A 483 5.13 -9.87 18.44
CA TYR A 483 5.77 -11.17 18.30
C TYR A 483 7.17 -11.27 18.93
N LEU A 484 7.81 -10.14 19.26
CA LEU A 484 9.08 -10.09 19.98
C LEU A 484 8.91 -10.05 21.50
N GLY A 485 7.66 -10.02 22.00
CA GLY A 485 7.35 -10.04 23.43
C GLY A 485 8.05 -8.92 24.20
N MET A 486 8.76 -9.28 25.28
CA MET A 486 9.40 -8.33 26.19
C MET A 486 10.67 -7.66 25.61
N ALA A 487 11.09 -7.99 24.38
CA ALA A 487 12.24 -7.36 23.76
C ALA A 487 11.98 -5.88 23.37
N ILE A 488 10.71 -5.50 23.25
CA ILE A 488 10.29 -4.11 23.00
C ILE A 488 9.65 -3.55 24.25
N THR A 489 10.14 -2.39 24.71
CA THR A 489 9.52 -1.62 25.78
C THR A 489 8.74 -0.49 25.16
N GLU A 490 7.40 -0.56 25.25
CA GLU A 490 6.54 0.51 24.77
C GLU A 490 6.76 1.78 25.61
N PRO A 491 6.85 2.96 25.00
CA PRO A 491 6.89 4.20 25.77
C PRO A 491 5.52 4.48 26.41
N PRO A 492 5.45 5.05 27.63
CA PRO A 492 4.19 5.28 28.33
C PRO A 492 3.17 6.11 27.56
N TRP A 493 3.62 7.11 26.79
CA TRP A 493 2.74 7.91 25.94
C TRP A 493 1.99 7.11 24.88
N LEU A 494 2.53 5.97 24.43
CA LEU A 494 1.86 5.14 23.43
C LEU A 494 0.56 4.54 23.97
N ASN A 495 0.48 4.36 25.29
CA ASN A 495 -0.69 3.85 25.99
C ASN A 495 -1.66 4.96 26.46
N TYR A 496 -1.46 6.21 26.02
CA TYR A 496 -2.40 7.31 26.23
C TYR A 496 -3.53 7.27 25.19
N PHE A 497 -4.71 6.79 25.62
CA PHE A 497 -5.88 6.58 24.74
C PHE A 497 -6.91 7.72 24.83
N ARG A 498 -6.43 8.96 24.90
CA ARG A 498 -7.26 10.19 24.86
C ARG A 498 -6.77 11.13 23.74
N LYS A 499 -7.30 12.35 23.70
CA LYS A 499 -7.01 13.30 22.62
C LYS A 499 -5.64 13.96 22.80
N TRP A 500 -4.87 14.04 21.73
CA TRP A 500 -3.58 14.72 21.66
C TRP A 500 -3.68 16.22 21.39
N GLY A 501 -4.91 16.71 21.18
CA GLY A 501 -5.22 18.13 21.04
C GLY A 501 -6.57 18.48 21.67
N PRO A 502 -6.82 19.76 21.97
CA PRO A 502 -8.09 20.22 22.50
C PRO A 502 -9.21 20.06 21.45
N LYS A 503 -10.45 20.06 21.93
CA LYS A 503 -11.62 20.31 21.07
C LYS A 503 -11.65 21.79 20.73
N LEU A 504 -11.37 22.14 19.47
CA LEU A 504 -11.49 23.52 19.02
C LEU A 504 -12.97 23.85 18.78
N THR A 505 -13.43 24.96 19.33
CA THR A 505 -14.78 25.50 19.07
C THR A 505 -14.65 26.93 18.56
N TYR A 506 -14.15 27.10 17.34
CA TYR A 506 -14.38 28.36 16.61
C TYR A 506 -15.76 28.30 15.95
N ASP A 507 -16.39 29.46 15.72
CA ASP A 507 -17.63 29.50 14.94
C ASP A 507 -17.26 29.18 13.49
N ILE A 508 -17.28 27.89 13.16
CA ILE A 508 -17.04 27.36 11.81
C ILE A 508 -17.93 28.11 10.81
N ALA A 509 -19.17 28.48 11.19
CA ALA A 509 -20.05 29.26 10.33
C ALA A 509 -19.56 30.70 10.14
N GLU A 510 -18.85 31.30 11.11
CA GLU A 510 -18.21 32.60 10.95
C GLU A 510 -16.99 32.52 10.01
N GLU A 511 -16.14 31.51 10.15
CA GLU A 511 -15.00 31.28 9.25
C GLU A 511 -15.46 31.00 7.81
N ILE A 512 -16.48 30.14 7.65
CA ILE A 512 -17.14 29.90 6.36
C ILE A 512 -17.72 31.20 5.81
N LYS A 513 -18.43 32.01 6.60
CA LYS A 513 -18.98 33.30 6.16
C LYS A 513 -17.90 34.28 5.71
N LYS A 514 -16.73 34.31 6.37
CA LYS A 514 -15.59 35.15 5.96
C LYS A 514 -15.12 34.72 4.58
N VAL A 515 -15.02 33.41 4.35
CA VAL A 515 -14.64 32.85 3.05
C VAL A 515 -15.70 33.08 1.97
N GLU A 516 -16.98 32.85 2.27
CA GLU A 516 -18.11 33.06 1.34
C GLU A 516 -18.15 34.50 0.80
N LYS A 517 -17.80 35.49 1.63
CA LYS A 517 -17.77 36.91 1.22
C LYS A 517 -16.74 37.20 0.12
N LEU A 518 -15.73 36.34 -0.03
CA LEU A 518 -14.67 36.47 -1.02
C LEU A 518 -15.05 35.82 -2.37
N LEU A 519 -16.19 35.12 -2.47
CA LEU A 519 -16.58 34.35 -3.64
C LEU A 519 -17.70 35.01 -4.47
N PRO A 520 -17.56 35.12 -5.80
CA PRO A 520 -18.64 35.60 -6.67
C PRO A 520 -19.75 34.54 -6.82
N GLY A 521 -20.99 35.01 -6.89
CA GLY A 521 -22.26 34.24 -6.81
C GLY A 521 -22.22 32.73 -7.11
N LYS A 522 -21.86 32.31 -8.33
CA LYS A 522 -21.86 30.88 -8.70
C LYS A 522 -20.82 30.04 -7.94
N LEU A 523 -19.67 30.63 -7.60
CA LEU A 523 -18.63 29.95 -6.80
C LEU A 523 -19.03 29.83 -5.33
N LYS A 524 -19.85 30.75 -4.82
CA LYS A 524 -20.39 30.67 -3.46
C LYS A 524 -21.25 29.42 -3.29
N SER A 525 -22.21 29.18 -4.17
CA SER A 525 -23.06 27.98 -4.09
C SER A 525 -22.26 26.67 -4.20
N ALA A 526 -21.19 26.67 -5.00
CA ALA A 526 -20.31 25.51 -5.16
C ALA A 526 -19.48 25.26 -3.90
N PHE A 527 -18.95 26.33 -3.29
CA PHE A 527 -18.23 26.28 -2.01
C PHE A 527 -19.13 25.83 -0.85
N ASP A 528 -20.34 26.38 -0.73
CA ASP A 528 -21.29 26.01 0.33
C ASP A 528 -21.62 24.51 0.28
N LYS A 529 -21.78 23.95 -0.94
CA LYS A 529 -22.01 22.52 -1.14
C LYS A 529 -20.80 21.69 -0.73
N PHE A 530 -19.60 22.15 -1.06
CA PHE A 530 -18.35 21.49 -0.70
C PHE A 530 -18.11 21.48 0.82
N VAL A 531 -18.27 22.61 1.49
CA VAL A 531 -18.08 22.71 2.95
C VAL A 531 -19.02 21.76 3.69
N ARG A 532 -20.28 21.63 3.24
CA ARG A 532 -21.23 20.67 3.81
C ARG A 532 -20.86 19.20 3.56
N SER A 533 -19.93 18.93 2.64
CA SER A 533 -19.41 17.59 2.36
C SER A 533 -18.10 17.29 3.08
N LEU A 534 -17.51 18.27 3.78
CA LEU A 534 -16.27 18.05 4.52
C LEU A 534 -16.51 17.13 5.72
N PRO A 535 -15.58 16.20 6.00
CA PRO A 535 -15.63 15.37 7.21
C PRO A 535 -15.60 16.21 8.49
N ASN A 536 -16.20 15.71 9.57
CA ASN A 536 -16.20 16.39 10.86
C ASN A 536 -14.77 16.59 11.42
N GLU A 537 -13.85 15.70 11.04
CA GLU A 537 -12.43 15.77 11.34
C GLU A 537 -11.80 17.05 10.76
N VAL A 538 -12.15 17.40 9.52
CA VAL A 538 -11.67 18.62 8.86
C VAL A 538 -12.38 19.85 9.43
N LEU A 539 -13.68 19.73 9.72
CA LEU A 539 -14.50 20.81 10.25
C LEU A 539 -14.18 21.15 11.72
N GLY A 540 -13.29 20.41 12.37
CA GLY A 540 -12.65 20.83 13.62
C GLY A 540 -13.49 20.55 14.86
N GLU A 541 -14.08 19.36 14.97
CA GLU A 541 -14.84 19.04 16.19
C GLU A 541 -14.02 18.36 17.29
N GLU A 542 -12.88 17.71 17.00
CA GLU A 542 -12.07 16.97 17.98
C GLU A 542 -10.57 16.94 17.64
N GLY A 543 -9.70 17.04 18.66
CA GLY A 543 -8.27 16.79 18.49
C GLY A 543 -7.95 15.31 18.19
N PRO A 544 -6.86 15.03 17.47
CA PRO A 544 -6.49 13.68 17.03
C PRO A 544 -6.23 12.72 18.20
N THR A 545 -6.35 11.43 17.93
CA THR A 545 -5.98 10.36 18.86
C THR A 545 -4.62 9.76 18.50
N GLY A 546 -3.96 9.16 19.50
CA GLY A 546 -2.67 8.51 19.30
C GLY A 546 -2.73 7.26 18.41
N PRO A 547 -1.58 6.74 17.97
CA PRO A 547 -1.48 5.66 16.98
C PRO A 547 -2.28 4.38 17.32
N LYS A 548 -2.29 3.95 18.59
CA LYS A 548 -3.01 2.73 19.03
C LYS A 548 -4.54 2.80 18.88
N LEU A 549 -5.11 3.99 18.73
CA LEU A 549 -6.54 4.18 18.50
C LEU A 549 -6.91 4.18 17.00
N LYS A 550 -5.92 4.10 16.11
CA LYS A 550 -6.15 4.01 14.66
C LYS A 550 -6.42 2.55 14.29
N ARG A 551 -7.40 2.30 13.41
CA ARG A 551 -7.85 0.93 13.07
C ARG A 551 -6.72 0.05 12.50
N ASN A 552 -5.77 0.68 11.80
CA ASN A 552 -4.65 0.07 11.12
C ASN A 552 -3.48 -0.26 12.07
N TRP A 553 -3.60 0.06 13.37
CA TRP A 553 -2.65 -0.41 14.38
C TRP A 553 -2.62 -1.93 14.40
N THR A 554 -3.77 -2.59 14.54
CA THR A 554 -3.87 -4.06 14.46
C THR A 554 -4.39 -4.56 13.11
N GLY A 555 -5.08 -3.70 12.36
CA GLY A 555 -5.62 -4.00 11.03
C GLY A 555 -4.60 -3.82 9.89
N ASP A 556 -5.08 -4.09 8.68
CA ASP A 556 -4.39 -3.72 7.45
C ASP A 556 -4.51 -2.21 7.17
N GLU A 557 -3.63 -1.70 6.32
CA GLU A 557 -3.80 -0.38 5.74
C GLU A 557 -4.93 -0.41 4.70
N VAL A 558 -5.77 0.62 4.65
CA VAL A 558 -7.00 0.65 3.84
C VAL A 558 -7.18 1.98 3.15
#